data_AF-A0A7V9FCA4-F1
#
_entry.id   AF-A0A7V9FCA4-F1
#
_cell.length_a   1.000
_cell.length_b   1.000
_cell.length_c   1.000
_cell.angle_alpha   90.00
_cell.angle_beta   90.00
_cell.angle_gamma   90.00
#
_symmetry.space_group_name_H-M   'P 1'
#
loop_
_entity.id
_entity.type
_entity.pdbx_description
1 polymer ?
#
loop_
_entity_poly.entity_id
_entity_poly.type
_entity_poly.pdbx_seq_one_letter_code
_entity_poly.pdbx_strand_id
1 'polypeptide(L)' 'MSQNVLVIGSGAREHAMVWKLAQGSRIGTLFCAPGNPGAAEVAQNLDIGVNDVEGIWSAIESNNID' A
#
# COMPACT_ATOMS: atom_id res chain seq x y z
N MET A 1 12.18 6.85 12.72
CA MET A 1 12.16 5.61 11.91
C MET A 1 11.19 5.83 10.76
N SER A 2 11.45 5.24 9.60
CA SER A 2 10.53 5.26 8.46
C SER A 2 9.41 4.23 8.65
N GLN A 3 8.21 4.53 8.19
CA GLN A 3 7.00 3.72 8.37
C GLN A 3 6.58 3.04 7.07
N ASN A 4 6.35 1.74 7.09
CA ASN A 4 5.78 1.01 5.96
C ASN A 4 4.26 1.11 6.02
N VAL A 5 3.61 1.45 4.91
CA VAL A 5 2.16 1.68 4.87
C VAL A 5 1.52 0.85 3.77
N LEU A 6 0.41 0.19 4.09
CA LEU A 6 -0.43 -0.54 3.16
C LEU A 6 -1.76 0.21 2.94
N VAL A 7 -2.07 0.54 1.68
CA VAL A 7 -3.35 1.11 1.27
C VAL A 7 -4.22 0.03 0.63
N ILE A 8 -5.46 -0.10 1.08
CA ILE A 8 -6.40 -1.10 0.55
C ILE A 8 -7.33 -0.47 -0.50
N GLY A 9 -7.30 -1.02 -1.71
CA GLY A 9 -8.09 -0.61 -2.86
C GLY A 9 -7.26 -0.41 -4.13
N SER A 10 -7.95 -0.06 -5.21
CA SER A 10 -7.38 0.09 -6.57
C SER A 10 -7.95 1.29 -7.33
N GLY A 11 -8.72 2.16 -6.67
CA GLY A 11 -9.34 3.31 -7.29
C GLY A 11 -8.43 4.53 -7.38
N ALA A 12 -8.95 5.60 -7.98
CA ALA A 12 -8.27 6.89 -8.04
C ALA A 12 -8.06 7.52 -6.66
N ARG A 13 -8.94 7.23 -5.70
CA ARG A 13 -8.81 7.68 -4.31
C ARG A 13 -7.56 7.12 -3.67
N GLU A 14 -7.34 5.81 -3.79
CA GLU A 14 -6.18 5.14 -3.22
C GLU A 14 -4.88 5.60 -3.89
N HIS A 15 -4.90 5.79 -5.21
CA HIS A 15 -3.79 6.42 -5.93
C HIS A 15 -3.43 7.78 -5.31
N ALA A 16 -4.40 8.68 -5.11
CA ALA A 16 -4.15 10.00 -4.55
C ALA A 16 -3.56 9.94 -3.13
N MET A 17 -4.02 8.99 -2.31
CA MET A 17 -3.47 8.74 -0.98
C MET A 17 -2.00 8.30 -1.05
N VAL A 18 -1.70 7.29 -1.87
CA VAL A 18 -0.34 6.77 -2.06
C VAL A 18 0.59 7.88 -2.59
N TRP A 19 0.16 8.62 -3.61
CA TRP A 19 0.92 9.76 -4.15
C TRP A 19 1.26 10.81 -3.09
N LYS A 20 0.32 11.08 -2.17
CA LYS A 20 0.56 12.06 -1.11
C LYS A 20 1.47 11.51 -0.02
N LEU A 21 1.30 10.24 0.35
CA LEU A 21 2.14 9.56 1.34
C LEU A 21 3.60 9.49 0.87
N ALA A 22 3.85 9.24 -0.42
CA ALA A 22 5.19 9.13 -0.99
C ALA A 22 6.07 10.40 -0.80
N GLN A 23 5.46 11.54 -0.51
CA GLN A 23 6.15 12.81 -0.24
C GLN A 23 6.57 12.98 1.24
N GLY A 24 6.12 12.10 2.12
CA GLY A 24 6.35 12.20 3.56
C GLY A 24 7.75 11.72 3.96
N SER A 25 8.50 12.55 4.70
CA SER A 25 9.85 12.21 5.18
C SER A 25 9.91 11.07 6.21
N ARG A 26 8.75 10.63 6.71
CA ARG A 26 8.63 9.48 7.62
C ARG A 26 8.13 8.22 6.92
N ILE A 27 7.80 8.27 5.64
CA ILE A 27 7.31 7.10 4.90
C ILE A 27 8.49 6.30 4.38
N GLY A 28 8.44 4.99 4.61
CA GLY A 28 9.34 3.99 4.08
C GLY A 28 8.75 3.38 2.81
N THR A 29 8.41 2.09 2.85
CA THR A 29 7.82 1.39 1.71
C THR A 29 6.31 1.60 1.67
N LEU A 30 5.79 1.96 0.51
CA LEU A 30 4.34 2.02 0.26
C LEU A 30 3.88 0.77 -0.48
N PHE A 31 2.78 0.20 -0.01
CA PHE A 31 2.10 -0.93 -0.61
C PHE A 31 0.66 -0.56 -0.95
N CYS A 32 0.10 -1.16 -1.99
CA CYS A 32 -1.31 -1.03 -2.35
C CYS A 32 -1.88 -2.41 -2.67
N ALA A 33 -3.05 -2.78 -2.14
CA ALA A 33 -3.67 -4.08 -2.37
C ALA A 33 -5.15 -3.93 -2.79
N PRO A 34 -5.55 -4.32 -4.02
CA PRO A 34 -4.71 -4.85 -5.09
C PRO A 34 -3.89 -3.78 -5.83
N GLY A 35 -4.22 -2.49 -5.63
CA GLY A 35 -3.59 -1.38 -6.34
C GLY A 35 -3.97 -1.28 -7.82
N ASN A 36 -3.36 -0.32 -8.52
CA ASN A 36 -3.57 -0.08 -9.95
C ASN A 36 -2.26 0.36 -10.63
N PRO A 37 -2.18 0.39 -11.98
CA PRO A 37 -0.95 0.75 -12.68
C PRO A 37 -0.39 2.13 -12.31
N GLY A 38 -1.25 3.11 -12.01
CA GLY A 38 -0.78 4.43 -11.60
C GLY A 38 -0.20 4.44 -10.18
N ALA A 39 -0.78 3.67 -9.25
CA ALA A 39 -0.23 3.53 -7.90
C ALA A 39 1.13 2.81 -7.92
N ALA A 40 1.35 1.93 -8.91
CA ALA A 40 2.61 1.20 -9.09
C ALA A 40 3.83 2.12 -9.39
N GLU A 41 3.61 3.37 -9.78
CA GLU A 41 4.68 4.35 -9.98
C GLU A 41 5.34 4.79 -8.67
N VAL A 42 4.63 4.66 -7.55
CA VAL A 42 5.02 5.19 -6.24
C VAL A 42 4.78 4.22 -5.06
N ALA A 43 4.20 3.05 -5.30
CA ALA A 43 3.99 1.97 -4.34
C ALA A 43 4.11 0.58 -4.99
N GLN A 44 4.30 -0.45 -4.18
CA GLN A 44 4.24 -1.83 -4.61
C GLN A 44 2.79 -2.35 -4.58
N ASN A 45 2.28 -2.77 -5.73
CA ASN A 45 1.00 -3.47 -5.78
C ASN A 45 1.16 -4.91 -5.27
N LEU A 46 0.30 -5.33 -4.36
CA LEU A 46 0.19 -6.70 -3.86
C LEU A 46 -1.04 -7.34 -4.50
N ASP A 47 -0.90 -8.54 -5.06
CA ASP A 47 -2.02 -9.29 -5.64
C ASP A 47 -2.90 -9.90 -4.54
N ILE A 48 -3.61 -9.04 -3.81
CA ILE A 48 -4.44 -9.36 -2.66
C ILE A 48 -5.76 -8.61 -2.82
N GLY A 49 -6.88 -9.34 -2.75
CA GLY A 49 -8.21 -8.75 -2.85
C GLY A 49 -8.58 -7.92 -1.61
N VAL A 50 -9.41 -6.90 -1.78
CA VAL A 50 -9.85 -6.02 -0.67
C VAL A 50 -10.63 -6.75 0.44
N ASN A 51 -11.17 -7.93 0.13
CA ASN A 51 -11.90 -8.79 1.08
C ASN A 51 -11.07 -10.01 1.54
N ASP A 52 -9.82 -10.13 1.09
CA ASP A 52 -8.92 -11.22 1.48
C ASP A 52 -8.24 -10.89 2.81
N VAL A 53 -8.98 -11.12 3.90
CA VAL A 53 -8.53 -10.78 5.26
C VAL A 53 -7.26 -11.54 5.64
N GLU A 54 -7.14 -12.82 5.26
CA GLU A 54 -5.98 -13.65 5.56
C GLU A 54 -4.75 -13.20 4.76
N GLY A 55 -4.92 -12.86 3.48
CA GLY A 55 -3.86 -12.29 2.65
C GLY A 55 -3.40 -10.94 3.17
N ILE A 56 -4.33 -10.06 3.56
CA ILE A 56 -4.02 -8.76 4.16
C ILE A 56 -3.24 -8.93 5.47
N TRP A 57 -3.68 -9.83 6.35
CA TRP A 57 -2.98 -10.13 7.60
C TRP A 57 -1.55 -10.61 7.34
N SER A 58 -1.38 -11.57 6.44
CA SER A 58 -0.07 -12.11 6.06
C SER A 58 0.85 -11.03 5.47
N ALA A 59 0.29 -10.11 4.69
CA ALA A 59 1.03 -8.99 4.12
C ALA A 59 1.45 -7.97 5.19
N ILE A 60 0.61 -7.72 6.20
CA ILE A 60 0.94 -6.83 7.33
C ILE A 60 2.17 -7.37 8.07
N GLU A 61 2.15 -8.65 8.44
CA GLU A 61 3.26 -9.28 9.17
C GLU A 61 4.53 -9.34 8.31
N SER A 62 4.43 -9.81 7.07
CA SER A 62 5.60 -10.03 6.19
C SER A 62 6.31 -8.74 5.79
N ASN A 63 5.57 -7.64 5.66
CA ASN A 63 6.11 -6.35 5.25
C ASN A 63 6.36 -5.38 6.42
N ASN A 64 6.13 -5.81 7.67
CA ASN A 64 6.24 -4.98 8.87
C ASN A 64 5.47 -3.65 8.69
N ILE A 65 4.19 -3.74 8.32
CA ILE A 65 3.32 -2.56 8.15
C ILE A 65 3.08 -1.92 9.53
N ASP A 66 3.24 -0.60 9.61
CA ASP A 66 2.98 0.19 10.83
C ASP A 66 1.52 0.61 11.01
#